data_AF-A0A366ZWM0-F1
#
_entry.id   AF-A0A366ZWM0-F1
#
_cell.length_a   1.000
_cell.length_b   1.000
_cell.length_c   1.000
_cell.angle_alpha   90.00
_cell.angle_beta   90.00
_cell.angle_gamma   90.00
#
_symmetry.space_group_name_H-M   'P 1'
#
loop_
_entity.id
_entity.type
_entity.pdbx_description
1 polymer ?
#
loop_
_entity_poly.entity_id
_entity_poly.type
_entity_poly.pdbx_seq_one_letter_code
_entity_poly.pdbx_strand_id
1 'polypeptide(L)'
;MSALAAGGSVPDVLVPRWLTADDREQLAAVVRDALADTTVVHPVTAVHLSDVLTELSVAAARDAVWPRAAARVRRVTGWGADVLPVRLSARELASVLTLPALPPGLRTALDRGLR
;
A
#
# COMPACT_ATOMS: atom_id res chain seq x y z
N MET A 1 10.50 35.18 -18.49
CA MET A 1 10.27 34.60 -17.15
C MET A 1 8.86 34.02 -17.14
N SER A 2 8.74 32.69 -17.20
CA SER A 2 7.44 32.03 -17.14
C SER A 2 7.09 31.79 -15.68
N ALA A 3 5.94 32.28 -15.24
CA ALA A 3 5.45 32.11 -13.87
C ALA A 3 5.20 30.62 -13.60
N LEU A 4 5.85 30.08 -12.57
CA LEU A 4 5.53 28.77 -12.01
C LEU A 4 4.06 28.79 -11.61
N ALA A 5 3.26 27.91 -12.21
CA ALA A 5 1.89 27.68 -11.78
C ALA A 5 1.92 27.28 -10.29
N ALA A 6 1.36 28.12 -9.43
CA ALA A 6 1.14 27.86 -8.01
C ALA A 6 0.00 26.84 -7.78
N GLY A 7 -0.04 25.80 -8.61
CA GLY A 7 -0.94 24.65 -8.45
C GLY A 7 -0.21 23.56 -7.70
N GLY A 8 0.07 23.78 -6.41
CA GLY A 8 0.56 22.70 -5.55
C GLY A 8 -0.45 21.56 -5.58
N SER A 9 -0.03 20.37 -5.99
CA SER A 9 -0.89 19.19 -5.98
C SER A 9 -1.43 19.01 -4.56
N VAL A 10 -2.76 18.91 -4.41
CA VAL A 10 -3.36 18.50 -3.14
C VAL A 10 -2.68 17.19 -2.71
N PRO A 11 -2.16 17.09 -1.47
CA PRO A 11 -1.56 15.86 -0.99
C PRO A 11 -2.55 14.72 -1.14
N ASP A 12 -2.10 13.60 -1.74
CA ASP A 12 -2.98 12.45 -1.90
C ASP A 12 -3.45 11.96 -0.53
N VAL A 13 -4.76 11.77 -0.40
CA VAL A 13 -5.36 11.19 0.80
C VAL A 13 -4.94 9.73 0.89
N LEU A 14 -4.19 9.37 1.92
CA LEU A 14 -3.77 7.99 2.17
C LEU A 14 -4.86 7.24 2.94
N VAL A 15 -5.43 6.21 2.32
CA VAL A 15 -6.51 5.40 2.89
C VAL A 15 -5.93 4.08 3.41
N PRO A 16 -6.23 3.68 4.67
CA PRO A 16 -5.72 2.43 5.22
C PRO A 16 -6.36 1.21 4.53
N ARG A 17 -5.50 0.30 4.07
CA ARG A 17 -5.84 -1.06 3.65
C ARG A 17 -5.35 -2.01 4.74
N TRP A 18 -6.28 -2.70 5.40
CA TRP A 18 -5.98 -3.57 6.53
C TRP A 18 -5.58 -4.94 6.01
N LEU A 19 -4.28 -5.22 6.02
CA LEU A 19 -3.68 -6.41 5.41
C LEU A 19 -3.06 -7.31 6.48
N THR A 20 -3.20 -8.62 6.32
CA THR A 20 -2.51 -9.63 7.13
C THR A 20 -0.99 -9.62 6.85
N ALA A 21 -0.21 -10.40 7.59
CA ALA A 21 1.20 -10.63 7.25
C ALA A 21 1.33 -11.27 5.86
N ASP A 22 0.56 -12.31 5.57
CA ASP A 22 0.59 -13.02 4.30
C ASP A 22 0.21 -12.11 3.13
N ASP A 23 -0.82 -11.28 3.29
CA ASP A 23 -1.21 -10.28 2.27
C ASP A 23 -0.07 -9.30 1.99
N ARG A 24 0.63 -8.83 3.03
CA ARG A 24 1.74 -7.88 2.91
C ARG A 24 2.95 -8.51 2.25
N GLU A 25 3.26 -9.77 2.56
CA GLU A 25 4.35 -10.50 1.93
C GLU A 25 4.08 -10.77 0.45
N GLN A 26 2.86 -11.22 0.12
CA GLN A 26 2.43 -11.41 -1.27
C GLN A 26 2.45 -10.09 -2.05
N LEU A 27 1.95 -9.00 -1.45
CA LEU A 27 2.01 -7.68 -2.07
C LEU A 27 3.46 -7.25 -2.33
N ALA A 28 4.34 -7.41 -1.34
CA ALA A 28 5.75 -7.07 -1.50
C ALA A 28 6.42 -7.89 -2.61
N ALA A 29 6.12 -9.19 -2.71
CA ALA A 29 6.65 -10.06 -3.76
C ALA A 29 6.20 -9.60 -5.15
N VAL A 30 4.88 -9.47 -5.36
CA VAL A 30 4.29 -9.06 -6.65
C VAL A 30 4.82 -7.70 -7.10
N VAL A 31 4.97 -6.75 -6.17
CA VAL A 31 5.48 -5.41 -6.49
C VAL A 31 6.96 -5.44 -6.84
N ARG A 32 7.78 -6.22 -6.12
CA ARG A 32 9.21 -6.37 -6.46
C ARG A 32 9.40 -7.04 -7.82
N ASP A 33 8.62 -8.07 -8.11
CA ASP A 33 8.69 -8.78 -9.39
C ASP A 33 8.31 -7.83 -10.55
N ALA A 34 7.26 -7.02 -10.36
CA ALA A 34 6.86 -6.01 -11.34
C ALA A 34 7.95 -4.93 -11.55
N LEU A 35 8.63 -4.50 -10.49
CA LEU A 35 9.72 -3.52 -10.59
C LEU A 35 10.99 -4.09 -11.21
N ALA A 36 11.23 -5.40 -11.07
CA ALA A 36 12.35 -6.08 -11.73
C ALA A 36 12.17 -6.15 -13.25
N ASP A 37 10.92 -6.25 -13.73
CA ASP A 37 10.60 -6.20 -15.16
C ASP A 37 10.37 -4.75 -15.66
N THR A 38 11.47 -4.04 -15.80
CA THR A 38 11.50 -2.65 -16.27
C THR A 38 10.98 -2.43 -17.70
N THR A 39 10.76 -3.51 -18.47
CA THR A 39 10.27 -3.39 -19.86
C THR A 39 8.75 -3.27 -19.95
N VAL A 40 8.04 -3.65 -18.89
CA VAL A 40 6.57 -3.78 -18.88
C VAL A 40 5.89 -2.65 -18.09
N VAL A 41 6.58 -2.03 -17.13
CA VAL A 41 5.97 -1.05 -16.22
C VAL A 41 6.28 0.38 -16.66
N HIS A 42 5.23 1.19 -16.84
CA HIS A 42 5.38 2.62 -17.11
C HIS A 42 6.15 3.32 -15.96
N PRO A 43 7.12 4.22 -16.23
CA PRO A 43 7.98 4.79 -15.19
C PRO A 43 7.24 5.46 -14.02
N VAL A 44 6.12 6.13 -14.29
CA VAL A 44 5.28 6.73 -13.22
C VAL A 44 4.65 5.66 -12.33
N THR A 45 4.20 4.54 -12.91
CA THR A 45 3.69 3.40 -12.15
C THR A 45 4.80 2.81 -11.28
N ALA A 46 6.03 2.72 -11.79
CA ALA A 46 7.18 2.22 -11.02
C ALA A 46 7.49 3.09 -9.77
N VAL A 47 7.31 4.41 -9.86
CA VAL A 47 7.42 5.30 -8.68
C VAL A 47 6.36 4.93 -7.64
N HIS A 48 5.08 4.86 -8.04
CA HIS A 48 4.00 4.50 -7.13
C HIS A 48 4.17 3.09 -6.52
N LEU A 49 4.68 2.13 -7.28
CA LEU A 49 4.99 0.80 -6.79
C LEU A 49 6.15 0.82 -5.77
N SER A 50 7.16 1.66 -5.98
CA SER A 50 8.24 1.88 -4.99
C SER A 50 7.71 2.50 -3.70
N ASP A 51 6.75 3.42 -3.79
CA ASP A 51 6.09 4.03 -2.63
C ASP A 51 5.27 2.99 -1.84
N VAL A 52 4.63 2.03 -2.53
CA VAL A 52 3.93 0.90 -1.87
C VAL A 52 4.91 0.05 -1.04
N LEU A 53 6.09 -0.28 -1.59
CA LEU A 53 7.12 -1.01 -0.83
C LEU A 53 7.58 -0.23 0.40
N THR A 54 7.72 1.09 0.25
CA THR A 54 8.08 1.98 1.35
C THR A 54 7.02 1.98 2.44
N GLU A 55 5.74 2.15 2.12
CA GLU A 55 4.68 2.11 3.12
C GLU A 55 4.55 0.73 3.77
N LEU A 56 4.83 -0.38 3.08
CA LEU A 56 4.88 -1.71 3.72
C LEU A 56 5.94 -1.78 4.83
N SER A 57 7.14 -1.22 4.58
CA SER A 57 8.17 -1.11 5.60
C SER A 57 7.78 -0.15 6.73
N VAL A 58 7.15 0.99 6.41
CA VAL A 58 6.67 1.95 7.40
C VAL A 58 5.56 1.35 8.27
N ALA A 59 4.64 0.58 7.69
CA ALA A 59 3.57 -0.09 8.44
C ALA A 59 4.14 -1.09 9.45
N ALA A 60 5.14 -1.89 9.06
CA ALA A 60 5.84 -2.79 9.95
C ALA A 60 6.58 -2.04 11.08
N ALA A 61 7.31 -0.96 10.74
CA ALA A 61 7.98 -0.13 11.73
C ALA A 61 7.00 0.53 12.71
N ARG A 62 5.85 0.99 12.23
CA ARG A 62 4.79 1.61 13.05
C ARG A 62 4.25 0.64 14.09
N ASP A 63 4.07 -0.64 13.73
CA ASP A 63 3.66 -1.69 14.68
C ASP A 63 4.72 -1.94 15.75
N ALA A 64 6.00 -1.98 15.34
CA ALA A 64 7.11 -2.18 16.27
C ALA A 64 7.29 -1.02 17.27
N VAL A 65 7.08 0.22 16.81
CA VAL A 65 7.23 1.42 17.66
C VAL A 65 6.04 1.64 18.59
N TRP A 66 4.81 1.36 18.13
CA TRP A 66 3.58 1.55 18.93
C TRP A 66 2.71 0.29 19.06
N PRO A 67 3.26 -0.82 19.59
CA PRO A 67 2.60 -2.13 19.56
C PRO A 67 1.26 -2.15 20.31
N ARG A 68 1.13 -1.35 21.38
CA ARG A 68 -0.11 -1.26 22.18
C ARG A 68 -1.26 -0.61 21.41
N ALA A 69 -0.97 0.32 20.50
CA ALA A 69 -2.00 1.02 19.73
C ALA A 69 -2.61 0.08 18.69
N ALA A 70 -1.78 -0.62 17.90
CA ALA A 70 -2.23 -1.60 16.93
C ALA A 70 -2.99 -2.77 17.60
N ALA A 71 -2.46 -3.29 18.71
CA ALA A 71 -3.13 -4.34 19.48
C ALA A 71 -4.52 -3.93 19.98
N ARG A 72 -4.74 -2.64 20.34
CA ARG A 72 -6.05 -2.15 20.76
C ARG A 72 -7.05 -2.18 19.61
N VAL A 73 -6.65 -1.72 18.42
CA VAL A 73 -7.51 -1.75 17.22
C VAL A 73 -7.89 -3.19 16.90
N ARG A 74 -6.90 -4.10 16.81
CA ARG A 74 -7.13 -5.54 16.52
C ARG A 74 -8.12 -6.18 17.49
N ARG A 75 -8.01 -5.89 18.81
CA ARG A 75 -8.95 -6.40 19.81
C ARG A 75 -10.39 -5.90 19.60
N VAL A 76 -10.57 -4.63 19.25
CA VAL A 76 -11.92 -4.04 19.09
C VAL A 76 -12.57 -4.52 17.78
N THR A 77 -11.79 -4.73 16.73
CA THR A 77 -12.29 -5.19 15.43
C THR A 77 -12.39 -6.70 15.32
N GLY A 78 -11.77 -7.46 16.24
CA GLY A 78 -11.63 -8.91 16.13
C GLY A 78 -10.63 -9.34 15.06
N TRP A 79 -9.78 -8.43 14.57
CA TRP A 79 -8.77 -8.76 13.57
C TRP A 79 -7.61 -9.59 14.13
N GLY A 80 -6.96 -10.33 13.23
CA GLY A 80 -5.74 -11.09 13.53
C GLY A 80 -4.64 -10.22 14.14
N ALA A 81 -3.76 -10.86 14.91
CA ALA A 81 -2.67 -10.20 15.66
C ALA A 81 -1.63 -9.52 14.75
N ASP A 82 -1.63 -9.85 13.47
CA ASP A 82 -0.70 -9.48 12.41
C ASP A 82 -1.28 -8.46 11.41
N VAL A 83 -2.58 -8.14 11.53
CA VAL A 83 -3.27 -7.22 10.64
C VAL A 83 -2.75 -5.80 10.87
N LEU A 84 -2.33 -5.15 9.79
CA LEU A 84 -1.78 -3.80 9.82
C LEU A 84 -2.39 -2.88 8.76
N PRO A 85 -2.53 -1.58 9.08
CA PRO A 85 -2.97 -0.59 8.10
C PRO A 85 -1.79 -0.21 7.19
N VAL A 86 -1.88 -0.58 5.92
CA VAL A 86 -1.02 -0.10 4.83
C VAL A 86 -1.73 1.05 4.16
N ARG A 87 -1.18 2.27 4.28
CA ARG A 87 -1.87 3.49 3.85
C ARG A 87 -1.52 3.84 2.40
N LEU A 88 -2.46 3.62 1.49
CA LEU A 88 -2.23 3.82 0.07
C LEU A 88 -3.00 5.02 -0.46
N SER A 89 -2.36 5.80 -1.34
CA SER A 89 -3.06 6.75 -2.21
C SER A 89 -3.92 6.04 -3.25
N ALA A 90 -4.82 6.77 -3.89
CA ALA A 90 -5.59 6.24 -5.02
C ALA A 90 -4.69 5.81 -6.19
N ARG A 91 -3.57 6.52 -6.42
CA ARG A 91 -2.62 6.22 -7.49
C ARG A 91 -1.80 4.97 -7.20
N GLU A 92 -1.33 4.82 -5.96
CA GLU A 92 -0.65 3.60 -5.50
C GLU A 92 -1.56 2.38 -5.60
N LEU A 93 -2.80 2.50 -5.10
CA LEU A 93 -3.77 1.41 -5.18
C LEU A 93 -4.08 1.04 -6.63
N ALA A 94 -4.36 2.02 -7.50
CA ALA A 94 -4.61 1.76 -8.91
C ALA A 94 -3.41 1.08 -9.59
N SER A 95 -2.18 1.54 -9.29
CA SER A 95 -0.95 0.93 -9.80
C SER A 95 -0.85 -0.55 -9.43
N VAL A 96 -1.09 -0.90 -8.16
CA VAL A 96 -1.09 -2.29 -7.70
C VAL A 96 -2.18 -3.12 -8.35
N LEU A 97 -3.41 -2.59 -8.45
CA LEU A 97 -4.55 -3.34 -8.99
C LEU A 97 -4.39 -3.69 -10.48
N THR A 98 -3.59 -2.91 -11.22
CA THR A 98 -3.26 -3.19 -12.63
C THR A 98 -2.22 -4.31 -12.81
N LEU A 99 -1.58 -4.79 -11.74
CA LEU A 99 -0.57 -5.84 -11.85
C LEU A 99 -1.24 -7.18 -12.21
N PRO A 100 -0.81 -7.84 -13.31
CA PRO A 100 -1.44 -9.07 -13.79
C PRO A 100 -1.21 -10.26 -12.85
N ALA A 101 -0.07 -10.27 -12.14
CA ALA A 101 0.29 -11.31 -11.19
C ALA A 101 -0.39 -11.15 -9.81
N LEU A 102 -1.24 -10.15 -9.61
CA LEU A 102 -1.89 -9.91 -8.33
C LEU A 102 -2.89 -11.03 -7.99
N PRO A 103 -2.70 -11.78 -6.89
CA PRO A 103 -3.61 -12.83 -6.50
C PRO A 103 -5.04 -12.31 -6.27
N PRO A 104 -6.10 -13.05 -6.67
CA PRO A 104 -7.48 -12.61 -6.51
C PRO A 104 -7.88 -12.31 -5.06
N GLY A 105 -7.33 -13.08 -4.10
CA GLY A 105 -7.53 -12.86 -2.66
C GLY A 105 -6.97 -11.51 -2.21
N LEU A 106 -5.72 -11.22 -2.59
CA LEU A 106 -5.06 -9.95 -2.29
C LEU A 106 -5.75 -8.76 -2.97
N ARG A 107 -6.20 -8.92 -4.23
CA ARG A 107 -7.01 -7.90 -4.92
C ARG A 107 -8.27 -7.56 -4.10
N THR A 108 -8.98 -8.58 -3.64
CA THR A 108 -10.19 -8.41 -2.82
C THR A 108 -9.86 -7.72 -1.48
N ALA A 109 -8.74 -8.07 -0.85
CA ALA A 109 -8.30 -7.44 0.40
C ALA A 109 -8.00 -5.94 0.22
N LEU A 110 -7.35 -5.58 -0.89
CA LEU A 110 -7.04 -4.18 -1.24
C LEU A 110 -8.29 -3.35 -1.56
N ASP A 111 -9.28 -3.96 -2.22
CA ASP A 111 -10.54 -3.29 -2.57
C ASP A 111 -11.46 -3.03 -1.38
N ARG A 112 -11.41 -3.88 -0.34
CA ARG A 112 -12.29 -3.81 0.85
C ARG A 112 -12.03 -2.63 1.80
N GLY A 113 -11.27 -1.61 1.40
CA GLY A 113 -10.99 -0.45 2.26
C GLY A 113 -12.27 0.21 2.75
N LEU A 114 -12.54 0.05 4.05
CA LEU A 114 -13.72 0.48 4.80
C LEU A 114 -15.05 -0.12 4.31
N ARG A 115 -15.44 -1.25 4.91
CA ARG A 115 -16.84 -1.49 5.29
C ARG A 115 -16.96 -1.36 6.79
#